data_AF-A0A7K4VWH3-F1
#
_entry.id   AF-A0A7K4VWH3-F1
#
_cell.length_a   1.000
_cell.length_b   1.000
_cell.length_c   1.000
_cell.angle_alpha   90.00
_cell.angle_beta   90.00
_cell.angle_gamma   90.00
#
_symmetry.space_group_name_H-M   'P 1'
#
loop_
_entity.id
_entity.type
_entity.pdbx_description
1 polymer ?
#
loop_
_entity_poly.entity_id
_entity_poly.type
_entity_poly.pdbx_seq_one_letter_code
_entity_poly.pdbx_strand_id
1 'polypeptide(L)'
;SVPPGWAHAGRVPPGQPVQLTFALRQRGAARLARLVQAVSDPQSPRYGQYLSLEQLRDLVQPSPATLMTVLKWLQGHGVEDCRSVTTLDFLECYLPASTAERLLPGAEFHRYVQGQQSLVRSPLPYSVPAELAEHLDFVGGLHRFPTERRAASRARKEPQLAPQLARASFHLGVTPAVLRQRYNMTGGDVGLLPNNSQACAQ
;
A
#
# COMPACT_ATOMS: atom_id res chain seq x y z
N SER A 1 -5.32 -8.17 16.61
CA SER A 1 -6.09 -7.33 17.55
C SER A 1 -6.55 -6.07 16.82
N VAL A 2 -7.66 -5.47 17.25
CA VAL A 2 -8.18 -4.22 16.67
C VAL A 2 -7.33 -3.05 17.20
N PRO A 3 -6.80 -2.17 16.33
CA PRO A 3 -6.01 -1.02 16.80
C PRO A 3 -6.87 -0.04 17.62
N PRO A 4 -6.26 0.77 18.51
CA PRO A 4 -6.95 1.87 19.17
C PRO A 4 -7.67 2.77 18.15
N GLY A 5 -8.81 3.35 18.53
CA GLY A 5 -9.58 4.25 17.68
C GLY A 5 -10.57 3.57 16.73
N TRP A 6 -10.40 2.28 16.45
CA TRP A 6 -11.37 1.47 15.70
C TRP A 6 -12.37 0.81 16.62
N ALA A 7 -13.66 0.96 16.31
CA ALA A 7 -14.75 0.27 16.98
C ALA A 7 -15.29 -0.86 16.11
N HIS A 8 -15.56 -2.02 16.71
CA HIS A 8 -16.25 -3.13 16.06
C HIS A 8 -17.75 -2.82 15.94
N ALA A 9 -18.26 -2.83 14.71
CA ALA A 9 -19.66 -2.51 14.40
C ALA A 9 -20.52 -3.76 14.13
N GLY A 10 -19.96 -4.96 14.24
CA GLY A 10 -20.65 -6.23 14.04
C GLY A 10 -20.30 -6.95 12.74
N ARG A 11 -20.88 -8.15 12.57
CA ARG A 11 -20.67 -9.01 11.38
C ARG A 11 -21.37 -8.41 10.16
N VAL A 12 -20.75 -8.53 8.99
CA VAL A 12 -21.35 -8.02 7.74
C VAL A 12 -22.36 -9.01 7.15
N PRO A 13 -23.36 -8.55 6.39
CA PRO A 13 -24.27 -9.44 5.68
C PRO A 13 -23.53 -10.34 4.68
N PRO A 14 -24.03 -11.56 4.40
CA PRO A 14 -23.42 -12.51 3.45
C PRO A 14 -23.13 -11.94 2.05
N GLY A 15 -23.97 -11.01 1.59
CA GLY A 15 -23.86 -10.35 0.29
C GLY A 15 -22.97 -9.10 0.27
N GLN A 16 -22.43 -8.67 1.41
CA GLN A 16 -21.56 -7.49 1.48
C GLN A 16 -20.34 -7.70 0.58
N PRO A 17 -20.09 -6.83 -0.42
CA PRO A 17 -18.89 -6.93 -1.23
C PRO A 17 -17.64 -6.68 -0.37
N VAL A 18 -16.63 -7.52 -0.54
CA VAL A 18 -15.29 -7.37 0.02
C VAL A 18 -14.28 -7.37 -1.12
N GLN A 19 -13.19 -6.62 -0.94
CA GLN A 19 -12.05 -6.61 -1.85
C GLN A 19 -10.92 -7.41 -1.20
N LEU A 20 -10.46 -8.44 -1.90
CA LEU A 20 -9.32 -9.26 -1.51
C LEU A 20 -8.21 -9.15 -2.55
N THR A 21 -6.96 -9.10 -2.09
CA THR A 21 -5.79 -9.04 -2.96
C THR A 21 -4.97 -10.32 -2.78
N PHE A 22 -4.93 -11.17 -3.80
CA PHE A 22 -4.13 -12.39 -3.81
C PHE A 22 -2.72 -12.06 -4.30
N ALA A 23 -1.75 -12.15 -3.39
CA ALA A 23 -0.33 -12.01 -3.73
C ALA A 23 0.20 -13.35 -4.23
N LEU A 24 0.53 -13.43 -5.51
CA LEU A 24 1.00 -14.65 -6.14
C LEU A 24 2.52 -14.79 -6.00
N ARG A 25 2.98 -16.03 -5.92
CA ARG A 25 4.40 -16.34 -5.83
C ARG A 25 5.13 -15.83 -7.07
N GLN A 26 5.93 -14.78 -6.86
CA GLN A 26 6.82 -14.24 -7.88
C GLN A 26 7.93 -15.24 -8.20
N ARG A 27 8.44 -15.17 -9.44
CA ARG A 27 9.70 -15.82 -9.81
C ARG A 27 10.87 -14.85 -9.70
N GLY A 28 12.09 -15.37 -9.63
CA GLY A 28 13.27 -14.54 -9.81
C GLY A 28 13.58 -13.52 -8.71
N ALA A 29 12.97 -13.61 -7.51
CA ALA A 29 13.20 -12.66 -6.40
C ALA A 29 14.69 -12.49 -6.06
N ALA A 30 15.47 -13.58 -6.03
CA ALA A 30 16.92 -13.52 -5.81
C ALA A 30 17.69 -12.83 -6.95
N ARG A 31 17.20 -12.94 -8.20
CA ARG A 31 17.77 -12.22 -9.34
C ARG A 31 17.39 -10.74 -9.29
N LEU A 32 16.16 -10.41 -8.90
CA LEU A 32 15.74 -9.03 -8.67
C LEU A 32 16.60 -8.36 -7.60
N ALA A 33 16.83 -9.01 -6.45
CA ALA A 33 17.68 -8.47 -5.39
C ALA A 33 19.11 -8.12 -5.87
N ARG A 34 19.73 -9.01 -6.65
CA ARG A 34 21.04 -8.74 -7.27
C ARG A 34 21.01 -7.59 -8.27
N LEU A 35 19.93 -7.48 -9.07
CA LEU A 35 19.77 -6.37 -10.02
C LEU A 35 19.60 -5.04 -9.31
N VAL A 36 18.78 -4.99 -8.24
CA VAL A 36 18.62 -3.79 -7.41
C VAL A 36 19.98 -3.31 -6.90
N GLN A 37 20.79 -4.21 -6.34
CA GLN A 37 22.14 -3.86 -5.91
C GLN A 37 22.99 -3.30 -7.06
N ALA A 38 22.99 -3.97 -8.22
CA ALA A 38 23.81 -3.58 -9.36
C ALA A 38 23.41 -2.22 -9.97
N VAL A 39 22.13 -1.85 -9.96
CA VAL A 39 21.68 -0.57 -10.55
C VAL A 39 21.70 0.59 -9.56
N SER A 40 21.75 0.30 -8.26
CA SER A 40 21.78 1.30 -7.18
C SER A 40 23.17 1.60 -6.62
N ASP A 41 24.16 0.73 -6.84
CA ASP A 41 25.54 0.95 -6.41
C ASP A 41 26.28 1.93 -7.35
N PRO A 42 26.72 3.11 -6.87
CA PRO A 42 27.47 4.08 -7.69
C PRO A 42 28.79 3.56 -8.26
N GLN A 43 29.38 2.50 -7.68
CA GLN A 43 30.60 1.88 -8.17
C GLN A 43 30.34 0.79 -9.22
N SER A 44 29.09 0.39 -9.39
CA SER A 44 28.72 -0.63 -10.37
C SER A 44 28.70 -0.05 -11.79
N PRO A 45 29.18 -0.80 -12.80
CA PRO A 45 29.05 -0.40 -14.21
C PRO A 45 27.59 -0.34 -14.68
N ARG A 46 26.63 -0.84 -13.87
CA ARG A 46 25.19 -0.79 -14.15
C ARG A 46 24.45 0.30 -13.39
N TYR A 47 25.16 1.17 -12.66
CA TYR A 47 24.54 2.27 -11.93
C TYR A 47 23.62 3.10 -12.82
N GLY A 48 22.40 3.38 -12.33
CA GLY A 48 21.39 4.16 -13.04
C GLY A 48 20.69 3.46 -14.21
N GLN A 49 21.07 2.22 -14.54
CA GLN A 49 20.43 1.43 -15.60
C GLN A 49 19.20 0.68 -15.09
N TYR A 50 18.19 1.43 -14.64
CA TYR A 50 16.95 0.89 -14.09
C TYR A 50 16.13 0.12 -15.14
N LEU A 51 15.34 -0.84 -14.66
CA LEU A 51 14.44 -1.63 -15.51
C LEU A 51 13.17 -0.84 -15.85
N SER A 52 12.64 -1.05 -17.06
CA SER A 52 11.25 -0.71 -17.35
C SER A 52 10.29 -1.64 -16.60
N LEU A 53 9.00 -1.25 -16.53
CA LEU A 53 7.98 -2.07 -15.88
C LEU A 53 7.78 -3.42 -16.59
N GLU A 54 7.93 -3.44 -17.92
CA GLU A 54 7.82 -4.65 -18.74
C GLU A 54 9.00 -5.59 -18.46
N GLN A 55 10.23 -5.06 -18.38
CA GLN A 55 11.41 -5.85 -18.03
C GLN A 55 11.31 -6.42 -16.61
N LEU A 56 10.75 -5.64 -15.68
CA LEU A 56 10.46 -6.10 -14.33
C LEU A 56 9.43 -7.23 -14.33
N ARG A 57 8.30 -7.06 -15.04
CA ARG A 57 7.28 -8.09 -15.21
C ARG A 57 7.90 -9.38 -15.73
N ASP A 58 8.69 -9.31 -16.80
CA ASP A 58 9.28 -10.51 -17.39
C ASP A 58 10.17 -11.27 -16.40
N LEU A 59 10.84 -10.52 -15.51
CA LEU A 59 11.65 -11.09 -14.44
C LEU A 59 10.83 -11.72 -13.31
N VAL A 60 9.74 -11.07 -12.87
CA VAL A 60 9.07 -11.43 -11.59
C VAL A 60 7.71 -12.11 -11.72
N GLN A 61 7.06 -12.03 -12.89
CA GLN A 61 5.71 -12.57 -13.07
C GLN A 61 5.62 -14.03 -12.63
N PRO A 62 4.49 -14.47 -12.04
CA PRO A 62 4.36 -15.85 -11.59
C PRO A 62 4.50 -16.85 -12.74
N SER A 63 4.74 -18.12 -12.40
CA SER A 63 4.77 -19.18 -13.41
C SER A 63 3.38 -19.37 -14.05
N PRO A 64 3.28 -19.86 -15.29
CA PRO A 64 1.99 -20.21 -15.89
C PRO A 64 1.19 -21.20 -15.03
N ALA A 65 1.88 -22.13 -14.36
CA ALA A 65 1.26 -23.06 -13.42
C ALA A 65 0.64 -22.32 -12.23
N THR A 66 1.37 -21.39 -11.58
CA THR A 66 0.85 -20.56 -10.49
C THR A 66 -0.40 -19.79 -10.92
N LEU A 67 -0.34 -19.11 -12.07
CA LEU A 67 -1.49 -18.34 -12.58
C LEU A 67 -2.70 -19.26 -12.82
N MET A 68 -2.50 -20.37 -13.52
CA MET A 68 -3.56 -21.32 -13.83
C MET A 68 -4.18 -21.94 -12.56
N THR A 69 -3.36 -22.37 -11.61
CA THR A 69 -3.84 -22.98 -10.36
C THR A 69 -4.69 -22.01 -9.55
N VAL A 70 -4.21 -20.77 -9.36
CA VAL A 70 -4.94 -19.76 -8.58
C VAL A 70 -6.21 -19.31 -9.31
N LEU A 71 -6.15 -19.05 -10.62
CA LEU A 71 -7.33 -18.66 -11.40
C LEU A 71 -8.41 -19.75 -11.40
N LYS A 72 -8.02 -21.01 -11.60
CA LYS A 72 -8.95 -22.14 -11.57
C LYS A 72 -9.59 -22.30 -10.20
N TRP A 73 -8.84 -22.12 -9.13
CA TRP A 73 -9.36 -22.16 -7.76
C TRP A 73 -10.37 -21.04 -7.50
N LEU A 74 -10.07 -19.80 -7.90
CA LEU A 74 -10.97 -18.65 -7.78
C LEU A 74 -12.27 -18.87 -8.59
N GLN A 75 -12.15 -19.28 -9.85
CA GLN A 75 -13.28 -19.58 -10.73
C GLN A 75 -14.15 -20.73 -10.19
N GLY A 76 -13.53 -21.76 -9.60
CA GLY A 76 -14.26 -22.86 -8.95
C GLY A 76 -15.17 -22.42 -7.79
N HIS A 77 -14.94 -21.23 -7.23
CA HIS A 77 -15.79 -20.61 -6.21
C HIS A 77 -16.72 -19.53 -6.77
N GLY A 78 -16.77 -19.36 -8.09
CA GLY A 78 -17.56 -18.33 -8.76
C GLY A 78 -17.00 -16.92 -8.63
N VAL A 79 -15.68 -16.77 -8.43
CA VAL A 79 -15.01 -15.47 -8.36
C VAL A 79 -14.53 -15.08 -9.76
N GLU A 80 -15.19 -14.09 -10.36
CA GLU A 80 -14.93 -13.67 -11.74
C GLU A 80 -14.47 -12.21 -11.86
N ASP A 81 -14.90 -11.32 -10.96
CA ASP A 81 -14.48 -9.91 -10.95
C ASP A 81 -13.10 -9.78 -10.30
N CYS A 82 -12.08 -10.14 -11.09
CA CYS A 82 -10.67 -10.03 -10.72
C CYS A 82 -9.91 -9.19 -11.74
N ARG A 83 -9.00 -8.35 -11.24
CA ARG A 83 -8.09 -7.52 -12.03
C ARG A 83 -6.66 -7.81 -11.63
N SER A 84 -5.75 -7.83 -12.60
CA SER A 84 -4.32 -7.98 -12.34
C SER A 84 -3.57 -6.69 -12.65
N VAL A 85 -2.44 -6.52 -11.99
CA VAL A 85 -1.48 -5.45 -12.25
C VAL A 85 -0.55 -5.83 -13.41
N THR A 86 0.18 -4.86 -13.95
CA THR A 86 1.11 -5.10 -15.08
C THR A 86 2.09 -6.24 -14.80
N THR A 87 2.60 -6.37 -13.57
CA THR A 87 3.56 -7.41 -13.17
C THR A 87 2.95 -8.81 -13.00
N LEU A 88 1.61 -8.95 -13.08
CA LEU A 88 0.85 -10.20 -12.99
C LEU A 88 0.95 -10.97 -11.66
N ASP A 89 1.60 -10.39 -10.67
CA ASP A 89 1.91 -10.97 -9.36
C ASP A 89 0.90 -10.60 -8.27
N PHE A 90 -0.07 -9.75 -8.60
CA PHE A 90 -1.24 -9.48 -7.77
C PHE A 90 -2.53 -9.67 -8.56
N LEU A 91 -3.51 -10.30 -7.92
CA LEU A 91 -4.90 -10.34 -8.36
C LEU A 91 -5.78 -9.67 -7.32
N GLU A 92 -6.45 -8.59 -7.69
CA GLU A 92 -7.47 -7.93 -6.88
C GLU A 92 -8.84 -8.41 -7.30
N CYS A 93 -9.61 -9.00 -6.38
CA CYS A 93 -10.93 -9.54 -6.66
C CYS A 93 -12.00 -8.94 -5.75
N TYR A 94 -13.18 -8.73 -6.31
CA TYR A 94 -14.38 -8.32 -5.59
C TYR A 94 -15.36 -9.49 -5.51
N LEU A 95 -15.80 -9.81 -4.30
CA LEU A 95 -16.67 -10.95 -4.06
C LEU A 95 -17.54 -10.73 -2.82
N PRO A 96 -18.70 -11.39 -2.71
CA PRO A 96 -19.51 -11.37 -1.49
C PRO A 96 -18.74 -11.94 -0.30
N ALA A 97 -18.96 -11.39 0.90
CA ALA A 97 -18.36 -11.87 2.14
C ALA A 97 -18.55 -13.38 2.33
N SER A 98 -19.76 -13.91 2.05
CA SER A 98 -20.02 -15.34 2.14
C SER A 98 -19.18 -16.20 1.18
N THR A 99 -18.90 -15.72 -0.02
CA THR A 99 -18.01 -16.40 -0.97
C THR A 99 -16.56 -16.35 -0.48
N ALA A 100 -16.12 -15.21 0.04
CA ALA A 100 -14.80 -15.08 0.64
C ALA A 100 -14.60 -16.00 1.86
N GLU A 101 -15.59 -16.14 2.73
CA GLU A 101 -15.55 -17.04 3.90
C GLU A 101 -15.49 -18.52 3.49
N ARG A 102 -16.15 -18.92 2.38
CA ARG A 102 -16.00 -20.27 1.81
C ARG A 102 -14.64 -20.49 1.16
N LEU A 103 -14.16 -19.49 0.43
CA LEU A 103 -12.87 -19.51 -0.26
C LEU A 103 -11.70 -19.60 0.74
N LEU A 104 -11.82 -18.94 1.89
CA LEU A 104 -10.79 -18.81 2.92
C LEU A 104 -11.32 -19.31 4.27
N PRO A 105 -11.38 -20.64 4.49
CA PRO A 105 -11.94 -21.20 5.72
C PRO A 105 -11.25 -20.64 6.97
N GLY A 106 -12.06 -20.25 7.95
CA GLY A 106 -11.63 -19.59 9.19
C GLY A 106 -11.85 -18.07 9.19
N ALA A 107 -11.91 -17.43 8.02
CA ALA A 107 -12.27 -16.03 7.93
C ALA A 107 -13.74 -15.80 8.32
N GLU A 108 -13.98 -14.73 9.09
CA GLU A 108 -15.31 -14.16 9.35
C GLU A 108 -15.23 -12.64 9.22
N PHE A 109 -16.03 -12.02 8.34
CA PHE A 109 -15.92 -10.59 8.06
C PHE A 109 -16.81 -9.74 8.97
N HIS A 110 -16.21 -8.72 9.56
CA HIS A 110 -16.88 -7.72 10.39
C HIS A 110 -16.58 -6.31 9.91
N ARG A 111 -17.52 -5.41 10.19
CA ARG A 111 -17.35 -3.98 9.97
C ARG A 111 -16.64 -3.36 11.16
N TYR A 112 -15.69 -2.49 10.85
CA TYR A 112 -15.03 -1.62 11.82
C TYR A 112 -15.21 -0.17 11.39
N VAL A 113 -15.37 0.71 12.36
CA VAL A 113 -15.61 2.15 12.16
C VAL A 113 -14.66 2.98 12.99
N GLN A 114 -14.21 4.10 12.42
CA GLN A 114 -13.39 5.10 13.09
C GLN A 114 -13.74 6.49 12.52
N GLY A 115 -14.48 7.30 13.28
CA GLY A 115 -14.98 8.58 12.78
C GLY A 115 -15.84 8.40 11.53
N GLN A 116 -15.41 8.97 10.41
CA GLN A 116 -16.07 8.81 9.10
C GLN A 116 -15.54 7.62 8.27
N GLN A 117 -14.51 6.91 8.76
CA GLN A 117 -13.93 5.77 8.07
C GLN A 117 -14.67 4.49 8.44
N SER A 118 -14.91 3.64 7.44
CA SER A 118 -15.43 2.28 7.65
C SER A 118 -14.69 1.29 6.76
N LEU A 119 -14.40 0.11 7.30
CA LEU A 119 -13.77 -0.99 6.57
C LEU A 119 -14.29 -2.33 7.04
N VAL A 120 -14.10 -3.35 6.21
CA VAL A 120 -14.52 -4.73 6.47
C VAL A 120 -13.28 -5.61 6.57
N ARG A 121 -13.13 -6.32 7.69
CA ARG A 121 -11.95 -7.14 8.02
C ARG A 121 -12.36 -8.40 8.75
N SER A 122 -11.50 -9.41 8.71
CA SER A 122 -11.62 -10.56 9.59
C SER A 122 -10.67 -10.46 10.78
N PRO A 123 -11.19 -10.60 12.02
CA PRO A 123 -10.35 -10.70 13.21
C PRO A 123 -9.77 -12.12 13.40
N LEU A 124 -10.29 -13.10 12.66
CA LEU A 124 -9.91 -14.51 12.75
C LEU A 124 -8.86 -14.85 11.68
N PRO A 125 -7.96 -15.82 11.92
CA PRO A 125 -7.06 -16.31 10.90
C PRO A 125 -7.84 -17.05 9.80
N TYR A 126 -7.24 -17.15 8.62
CA TYR A 126 -7.77 -17.92 7.50
C TYR A 126 -6.79 -19.01 7.08
N SER A 127 -7.29 -19.93 6.28
CA SER A 127 -6.50 -20.98 5.64
C SER A 127 -6.77 -21.01 4.13
N VAL A 128 -5.85 -21.63 3.39
CA VAL A 128 -5.98 -21.93 1.96
C VAL A 128 -5.72 -23.41 1.73
N PRO A 129 -6.21 -24.00 0.63
CA PRO A 129 -5.86 -25.38 0.26
C PRO A 129 -4.35 -25.56 0.19
N ALA A 130 -3.86 -26.74 0.61
CA ALA A 130 -2.42 -27.05 0.62
C ALA A 130 -1.76 -26.91 -0.76
N GLU A 131 -2.51 -27.21 -1.82
CA GLU A 131 -2.09 -27.05 -3.22
C GLU A 131 -1.73 -25.59 -3.58
N LEU A 132 -2.22 -24.59 -2.84
CA LEU A 132 -1.90 -23.17 -3.08
C LEU A 132 -0.68 -22.67 -2.32
N ALA A 133 -0.11 -23.46 -1.41
CA ALA A 133 0.99 -23.02 -0.55
C ALA A 133 2.24 -22.57 -1.35
N GLU A 134 2.46 -23.16 -2.52
CA GLU A 134 3.57 -22.78 -3.41
C GLU A 134 3.22 -21.64 -4.39
N HIS A 135 1.94 -21.28 -4.48
CA HIS A 135 1.41 -20.37 -5.48
C HIS A 135 0.98 -19.01 -4.91
N LEU A 136 0.68 -18.94 -3.61
CA LEU A 136 0.29 -17.71 -2.92
C LEU A 136 1.27 -17.39 -1.79
N ASP A 137 1.57 -16.09 -1.64
CA ASP A 137 2.32 -15.59 -0.49
C ASP A 137 1.39 -15.18 0.65
N PHE A 138 0.34 -14.43 0.33
CA PHE A 138 -0.71 -14.07 1.28
C PHE A 138 -1.97 -13.55 0.56
N VAL A 139 -3.07 -13.48 1.30
CA VAL A 139 -4.29 -12.76 0.90
C VAL A 139 -4.40 -11.46 1.70
N GLY A 140 -4.35 -10.34 0.99
CA GLY A 140 -4.56 -8.99 1.50
C GLY A 140 -6.05 -8.64 1.63
N GLY A 141 -6.36 -7.62 2.43
CA GLY A 141 -7.73 -7.17 2.68
C GLY A 141 -8.42 -7.83 3.88
N LEU A 142 -7.78 -8.83 4.53
CA LEU A 142 -8.37 -9.53 5.68
C LEU A 142 -8.09 -8.87 7.03
N HIS A 143 -6.83 -8.66 7.42
CA HIS A 143 -6.50 -8.33 8.82
C HIS A 143 -5.99 -6.92 9.04
N ARG A 144 -5.25 -6.35 8.08
CA ARG A 144 -4.52 -5.09 8.29
C ARG A 144 -5.47 -3.90 8.27
N PHE A 145 -5.39 -3.08 9.31
CA PHE A 145 -6.03 -1.77 9.38
C PHE A 145 -5.09 -0.72 8.80
N PRO A 146 -5.61 0.31 8.12
CA PRO A 146 -4.79 1.42 7.66
C PRO A 146 -4.19 2.15 8.87
N THR A 147 -2.95 2.60 8.74
CA THR A 147 -2.28 3.38 9.79
C THR A 147 -3.00 4.70 9.99
N GLU A 148 -3.31 5.05 11.24
CA GLU A 148 -3.78 6.38 11.58
C GLU A 148 -2.70 7.43 11.27
N ARG A 149 -2.99 8.33 10.34
CA ARG A 149 -2.22 9.57 10.22
C ARG A 149 -2.94 10.65 11.02
N ARG A 150 -2.52 10.83 12.28
CA ARG A 150 -2.88 12.04 13.02
C ARG A 150 -2.18 13.20 12.36
N ALA A 151 -2.91 13.95 11.53
CA ALA A 151 -2.47 15.29 11.17
C ALA A 151 -2.23 16.02 12.48
N ALA A 152 -1.00 16.44 12.74
CA ALA A 152 -0.70 17.29 13.87
C ALA A 152 -1.27 18.68 13.60
N SER A 153 -2.60 18.81 13.54
CA SER A 153 -3.29 20.09 13.60
C SER A 153 -3.26 20.58 15.04
N ARG A 154 -2.06 20.84 15.54
CA ARG A 154 -1.90 21.80 16.63
C ARG A 154 -2.07 23.17 16.00
N ALA A 155 -3.32 23.55 15.70
CA ALA A 155 -3.65 24.94 15.50
C ALA A 155 -3.28 25.64 16.82
N ARG A 156 -2.11 26.26 16.83
CA ARG A 156 -1.66 27.05 17.97
C ARG A 156 -2.64 28.22 18.03
N LYS A 157 -3.47 28.30 19.09
CA LYS A 157 -4.15 29.55 19.41
C LYS A 157 -3.04 30.60 19.52
N GLU A 158 -3.05 31.57 18.60
CA GLU A 158 -2.10 32.68 18.60
C GLU A 158 -2.23 33.42 19.94
N PRO A 159 -1.16 33.53 20.75
CA PRO A 159 -1.17 34.46 21.86
C PRO A 159 -1.15 35.86 21.25
N GLN A 160 -2.13 36.70 21.61
CA GLN A 160 -2.10 38.13 21.29
C GLN A 160 -0.88 38.76 21.98
N LEU A 161 0.23 38.93 21.26
CA LEU A 161 1.41 39.60 21.79
C LEU A 161 1.20 41.12 21.79
N ALA A 162 1.55 41.77 22.91
CA ALA A 162 1.54 43.23 23.03
C ALA A 162 2.51 43.88 22.00
N PRO A 163 2.20 45.08 21.48
CA PRO A 163 2.90 45.69 20.34
C PRO A 163 4.40 46.02 20.55
N GLN A 164 4.91 45.89 21.77
CA GLN A 164 6.21 46.43 22.19
C GLN A 164 7.40 45.47 22.01
N LEU A 165 7.17 44.19 21.65
CA LEU A 165 8.23 43.18 21.45
C LEU A 165 8.59 42.93 19.97
N ALA A 166 8.06 43.73 19.04
CA ALA A 166 8.25 43.54 17.59
C ALA A 166 9.67 43.81 17.05
N ARG A 167 10.66 44.10 17.91
CA ARG A 167 12.03 44.50 17.50
C ARG A 167 13.06 43.38 17.43
N ALA A 168 12.68 42.13 17.69
CA ALA A 168 13.47 40.97 17.29
C ALA A 168 12.58 40.08 16.44
N SER A 169 12.86 40.01 15.13
CA SER A 169 12.12 39.23 14.15
C SER A 169 12.34 37.73 14.35
N PHE A 170 11.83 37.18 15.46
CA PHE A 170 11.77 35.75 15.69
C PHE A 170 10.66 35.17 14.81
N HIS A 171 11.03 34.44 13.76
CA HIS A 171 10.07 33.66 12.98
C HIS A 171 9.66 32.44 13.79
N LEU A 172 8.35 32.28 14.03
CA LEU A 172 7.82 31.14 14.75
C LEU A 172 7.45 30.03 13.77
N GLY A 173 8.17 28.91 13.81
CA GLY A 173 7.85 27.70 13.04
C GLY A 173 8.68 27.46 11.79
N VAL A 174 8.38 26.36 11.09
CA VAL A 174 9.07 25.93 9.86
C VAL A 174 8.18 26.22 8.66
N THR A 175 8.63 27.11 7.78
CA THR A 175 7.93 27.48 6.54
C THR A 175 8.76 27.07 5.32
N PRO A 176 8.17 27.06 4.10
CA PRO A 176 8.94 26.83 2.88
C PRO A 176 10.15 27.77 2.74
N ALA A 177 10.05 29.04 3.13
CA ALA A 177 11.16 29.99 3.08
C ALA A 177 12.30 29.61 4.06
N VAL A 178 11.96 29.21 5.28
CA VAL A 178 12.94 28.74 6.29
C VAL A 178 13.66 27.48 5.81
N LEU A 179 12.93 26.53 5.21
CA LEU A 179 13.53 25.31 4.64
C LEU A 179 14.49 25.65 3.50
N ARG A 180 14.09 26.51 2.57
CA ARG A 180 14.95 26.94 1.45
C ARG A 180 16.22 27.62 1.97
N GLN A 181 16.10 28.54 2.92
CA GLN A 181 17.27 29.18 3.53
C GLN A 181 18.19 28.17 4.24
N ARG A 182 17.62 27.27 5.06
CA ARG A 182 18.39 26.28 5.83
C ARG A 182 19.14 25.29 4.94
N TYR A 183 18.55 24.89 3.81
CA TYR A 183 19.15 23.97 2.84
C TYR A 183 19.87 24.70 1.69
N ASN A 184 20.17 25.99 1.85
CA ASN A 184 20.90 26.81 0.87
C ASN A 184 20.26 26.82 -0.54
N MET A 185 18.93 26.72 -0.63
CA MET A 185 18.18 26.81 -1.89
C MET A 185 17.91 28.28 -2.25
N THR A 186 18.44 28.71 -3.38
CA THR A 186 18.27 30.01 -4.00
C THR A 186 16.95 30.11 -4.79
N GLY A 187 16.60 31.29 -5.30
CA GLY A 187 15.43 31.44 -6.19
C GLY A 187 15.52 30.63 -7.50
N GLY A 188 16.74 30.29 -7.94
CA GLY A 188 16.98 29.49 -9.15
C GLY A 188 16.83 27.98 -8.94
N ASP A 189 16.78 27.50 -7.70
CA ASP A 189 16.63 26.07 -7.36
C ASP A 189 15.15 25.67 -7.47
N VAL A 190 14.70 25.62 -8.72
CA VAL A 190 13.38 25.18 -9.16
C VAL A 190 13.54 24.23 -10.35
N GLY A 191 12.73 23.17 -10.40
CA GLY A 191 12.84 22.16 -11.47
C GLY A 191 12.45 22.74 -12.83
N LEU A 192 13.34 22.64 -13.82
CA LEU A 192 13.10 23.12 -15.20
C LEU A 192 12.98 21.98 -16.21
N LEU A 193 13.24 20.74 -15.81
CA LEU A 193 13.23 19.57 -16.70
C LEU A 193 11.78 19.16 -17.00
N PRO A 194 11.36 19.11 -18.28
CA PRO A 194 9.95 19.04 -18.67
C PRO A 194 9.24 17.74 -18.26
N ASN A 195 9.99 16.64 -18.10
CA ASN A 195 9.44 15.34 -17.74
C ASN A 195 9.87 14.86 -16.35
N ASN A 196 10.49 15.74 -15.55
CA ASN A 196 10.80 15.41 -14.17
C ASN A 196 9.54 15.64 -13.31
N SER A 197 9.10 14.59 -12.63
CA SER A 197 7.90 14.64 -11.79
C SER A 197 8.21 14.05 -10.42
N GLN A 198 7.44 14.50 -9.42
CA GLN A 198 7.50 14.01 -8.05
C GLN A 198 6.08 13.73 -7.57
N ALA A 199 5.91 12.70 -6.75
CA ALA A 199 4.64 12.33 -6.17
C ALA A 199 4.78 12.18 -4.64
N CYS A 200 3.73 12.53 -3.91
CA CYS A 200 3.61 12.25 -2.49
C CYS A 200 2.36 11.39 -2.25
N ALA A 201 2.52 10.28 -1.52
CA ALA A 201 1.41 9.45 -1.08
C ALA A 201 1.16 9.71 0.42
N GLN A 202 -0.04 10.23 0.72
CA GLN A 202 -0.48 10.46 2.08
C GLN A 202 -1.37 9.33 2.58
#